data_AF-A0A3S3RD92-F1
#
_entry.id   AF-A0A3S3RD92-F1
#
_cell.length_a   1.000
_cell.length_b   1.000
_cell.length_c   1.000
_cell.angle_alpha   90.00
_cell.angle_beta   90.00
_cell.angle_gamma   90.00
#
_symmetry.space_group_name_H-M   'P 1'
#
loop_
_entity.id
_entity.type
_entity.pdbx_description
1 polymer ?
#
loop_
_entity_poly.entity_id
_entity_poly.type
_entity_poly.pdbx_seq_one_letter_code
_entity_poly.pdbx_strand_id
1 'polypeptide(L)'
;MTIGDNLPTQSEQTFLNLFEPPPQVIEPAIRACRLFNTALDAIFYDVPTLTAQLTENDAPMSARGEKAPSRIVQFDALTNPEGSLLLIDATTAPYVHKYTNVELFLTSPYQETRDVEIATITGVGSSALGSAALAWDISLALEKPVVAIVPG
;
A
#
# COMPACT_ATOMS: atom_id res chain seq x y z
N MET A 1 27.34 -13.99 -28.59
CA MET A 1 26.21 -13.07 -28.82
C MET A 1 25.32 -13.19 -27.60
N THR A 2 25.60 -12.40 -26.57
CA THR A 2 24.81 -12.32 -25.33
C THR A 2 23.73 -11.27 -25.53
N ILE A 3 22.50 -11.65 -25.18
CA ILE A 3 21.28 -10.87 -25.37
C ILE A 3 21.36 -9.59 -24.52
N GLY A 4 20.88 -8.48 -25.08
CA GLY A 4 21.09 -7.15 -24.56
C GLY A 4 20.38 -6.90 -23.23
N ASP A 5 21.18 -6.68 -22.18
CA ASP A 5 20.70 -6.22 -20.87
C ASP A 5 20.31 -4.72 -20.90
N ASN A 6 20.50 -4.02 -22.03
CA ASN A 6 20.26 -2.57 -22.21
C ASN A 6 20.90 -1.68 -21.12
N LEU A 7 21.87 -2.21 -20.36
CA LEU A 7 22.55 -1.45 -19.34
C LEU A 7 23.63 -0.57 -19.98
N PRO A 8 23.68 0.73 -19.65
CA PRO A 8 24.70 1.62 -20.15
C PRO A 8 26.10 1.12 -19.76
N THR A 9 27.06 1.31 -20.65
CA THR A 9 28.47 0.99 -20.37
C THR A 9 28.97 1.79 -19.18
N GLN A 10 30.00 1.30 -18.48
CA GLN A 10 30.52 1.95 -17.26
C GLN A 10 30.95 3.42 -17.50
N SER A 11 31.45 3.73 -18.71
CA SER A 11 31.75 5.09 -19.17
C SER A 11 30.50 5.95 -19.36
N GLU A 12 29.41 5.39 -19.90
CA GLU A 12 28.13 6.09 -20.07
C GLU A 12 27.44 6.33 -18.72
N GLN A 13 27.50 5.37 -17.79
CA GLN A 13 27.03 5.54 -16.41
C GLN A 13 27.74 6.70 -15.70
N THR A 14 29.06 6.79 -15.85
CA THR A 14 29.85 7.86 -15.23
C THR A 14 29.49 9.25 -15.77
N PHE A 15 29.15 9.35 -17.05
CA PHE A 15 28.68 10.60 -17.68
C PHE A 15 27.24 10.94 -17.29
N LEU A 16 26.35 9.95 -17.19
CA LEU A 16 24.96 10.13 -16.75
C LEU A 16 24.87 10.59 -15.30
N ASN A 17 25.73 10.05 -14.41
CA ASN A 17 25.81 10.45 -13.01
C ASN A 17 26.15 11.94 -12.83
N LEU A 18 26.74 12.60 -13.84
CA LEU A 18 27.02 14.04 -13.82
C LEU A 18 25.74 14.89 -13.96
N PHE A 19 24.67 14.32 -14.53
CA PHE A 19 23.37 14.95 -14.71
C PHE A 19 22.34 14.46 -13.69
N GLU A 20 22.65 13.42 -12.91
CA GLU A 20 21.80 12.99 -11.81
C GLU A 20 21.82 14.05 -10.70
N PRO A 21 20.65 14.61 -10.32
CA PRO A 21 20.60 15.52 -9.20
C PRO A 21 21.11 14.81 -7.93
N PRO A 22 21.78 15.51 -7.00
CA PRO A 22 22.29 14.89 -5.79
C PRO A 22 21.15 14.21 -5.02
N PRO A 23 21.34 12.97 -4.50
CA PRO A 23 20.31 12.28 -3.72
C PRO A 23 19.77 13.13 -2.56
N GLN A 24 20.63 13.98 -1.98
CA GLN A 24 20.31 14.93 -0.91
C GLN A 24 19.23 15.96 -1.27
N VAL A 25 18.98 16.20 -2.56
CA VAL A 25 17.93 17.10 -3.07
C VAL A 25 16.71 16.29 -3.53
N ILE A 26 16.94 15.13 -4.14
CA ILE A 26 15.88 14.26 -4.66
C ILE A 26 15.08 13.62 -3.53
N GLU A 27 15.74 13.03 -2.53
CA GLU A 27 15.07 12.32 -1.44
C GLU A 27 14.06 13.21 -0.69
N PRO A 28 14.44 14.44 -0.27
CA PRO A 28 13.49 15.34 0.39
C PRO A 28 12.34 15.74 -0.53
N ALA A 29 12.60 15.96 -1.82
CA ALA A 29 11.57 16.30 -2.79
C ALA A 29 10.57 15.15 -2.97
N ILE A 30 11.05 13.91 -3.14
CA ILE A 30 10.18 12.72 -3.23
C ILE A 30 9.37 12.54 -1.95
N ARG A 31 9.99 12.70 -0.76
CA ARG A 31 9.26 12.65 0.51
C ARG A 31 8.17 13.72 0.61
N ALA A 32 8.45 14.94 0.15
CA ALA A 32 7.46 16.01 0.10
C ALA A 32 6.31 15.68 -0.86
N CYS A 33 6.59 15.14 -2.04
CA CYS A 33 5.58 14.66 -2.98
C CYS A 33 4.72 13.54 -2.38
N ARG A 34 5.35 12.55 -1.71
CA ARG A 34 4.62 11.47 -1.02
C ARG A 34 3.72 12.00 0.10
N LEU A 35 4.23 12.93 0.91
CA LEU A 35 3.43 13.56 1.96
C LEU A 35 2.24 14.33 1.37
N PHE A 36 2.45 15.05 0.27
CA PHE A 36 1.38 15.74 -0.44
C PHE A 36 0.34 14.76 -0.99
N ASN A 37 0.75 13.63 -1.58
CA ASN A 37 -0.15 12.59 -2.05
C ASN A 37 -0.98 11.99 -0.89
N THR A 38 -0.38 11.72 0.25
CA THR A 38 -1.10 11.28 1.45
C THR A 38 -2.08 12.34 1.96
N ALA A 39 -1.74 13.63 1.85
CA ALA A 39 -2.69 14.69 2.19
C ALA A 39 -3.87 14.74 1.22
N LEU A 40 -3.65 14.49 -0.08
CA LEU A 40 -4.73 14.40 -1.07
C LEU A 40 -5.65 13.20 -0.79
N ASP A 41 -5.15 12.08 -0.29
CA ASP A 41 -6.01 10.96 0.07
C ASP A 41 -7.08 11.33 1.10
N ALA A 42 -6.76 12.19 2.06
CA ALA A 42 -7.73 12.67 3.05
C ALA A 42 -8.83 13.56 2.44
N ILE A 43 -8.64 14.05 1.21
CA ILE A 43 -9.65 14.83 0.48
C ILE A 43 -10.52 13.91 -0.38
N PHE A 44 -9.93 12.89 -1.00
CA PHE A 44 -10.61 12.03 -1.99
C PHE A 44 -11.19 10.74 -1.41
N TYR A 45 -10.71 10.27 -0.27
CA TYR A 45 -11.12 9.00 0.35
C TYR A 45 -11.47 9.20 1.82
N ASP A 46 -12.31 8.32 2.36
CA ASP A 46 -12.71 8.37 3.77
C ASP A 46 -11.67 7.74 4.71
N VAL A 47 -10.46 8.31 4.66
CA VAL A 47 -9.33 7.97 5.53
C VAL A 47 -9.67 8.12 7.03
N PRO A 48 -10.41 9.17 7.47
CA PRO A 48 -10.78 9.32 8.86
C PRO A 48 -11.64 8.14 9.37
N THR A 49 -12.63 7.69 8.59
CA THR A 49 -13.48 6.56 8.97
C THR A 49 -12.68 5.27 9.04
N LEU A 50 -11.84 4.98 8.05
CA LEU A 50 -10.93 3.82 8.08
C LEU A 50 -10.09 3.82 9.37
N THR A 51 -9.48 4.96 9.69
CA THR A 51 -8.58 5.09 10.85
C THR A 51 -9.34 4.89 12.17
N ALA A 52 -10.54 5.48 12.29
CA ALA A 52 -11.36 5.36 13.48
C ALA A 52 -11.80 3.90 13.70
N GLN A 53 -12.30 3.24 12.66
CA GLN A 53 -12.80 1.87 12.76
C GLN A 53 -11.69 0.84 13.02
N LEU A 54 -10.53 0.98 12.38
CA LEU A 54 -9.37 0.14 12.71
C LEU A 54 -8.97 0.34 14.18
N THR A 55 -8.93 1.58 14.66
CA THR A 55 -8.60 1.90 16.07
C THR A 55 -9.61 1.28 17.03
N GLU A 56 -10.91 1.36 16.74
CA GLU A 56 -11.97 0.74 17.53
C GLU A 56 -11.84 -0.79 17.55
N ASN A 57 -11.59 -1.40 16.39
CA ASN A 57 -11.41 -2.84 16.26
C ASN A 57 -10.14 -3.35 16.95
N ASP A 58 -9.09 -2.53 17.03
CA ASP A 58 -7.83 -2.87 17.71
C ASP A 58 -7.86 -2.63 19.22
N ALA A 59 -8.71 -1.73 19.72
CA ALA A 59 -8.82 -1.39 21.13
C ALA A 59 -8.99 -2.60 22.07
N PRO A 60 -9.88 -3.59 21.80
CA PRO A 60 -10.03 -4.75 22.68
C PRO A 60 -8.81 -5.69 22.68
N MET A 61 -8.09 -5.81 21.56
CA MET A 61 -6.86 -6.63 21.49
C MET A 61 -5.67 -5.91 22.14
N SER A 62 -5.57 -4.60 21.95
CA SER A 62 -4.56 -3.77 22.61
C SER A 62 -4.70 -3.79 24.13
N ALA A 63 -5.94 -3.79 24.64
CA ALA A 63 -6.24 -3.92 26.06
C ALA A 63 -5.79 -5.28 26.65
N ARG A 64 -5.67 -6.33 25.82
CA ARG A 64 -5.17 -7.66 26.18
C ARG A 64 -3.66 -7.83 25.99
N GLY A 65 -2.98 -6.80 25.48
CA GLY A 65 -1.55 -6.87 25.14
C GLY A 65 -1.25 -7.73 23.90
N GLU A 66 -2.27 -8.06 23.10
CA GLU A 66 -2.14 -8.84 21.87
C GLU A 66 -1.75 -7.94 20.69
N LYS A 67 -1.15 -8.52 19.65
CA LYS A 67 -0.80 -7.76 18.45
C LYS A 67 -2.07 -7.38 17.69
N ALA A 68 -2.30 -6.07 17.54
CA ALA A 68 -3.39 -5.52 16.75
C ALA A 68 -3.34 -6.04 15.28
N PRO A 69 -4.47 -6.50 14.72
CA PRO A 69 -4.54 -6.98 13.33
C PRO A 69 -4.20 -5.89 12.32
N SER A 70 -4.59 -4.63 12.58
CA SER A 70 -4.26 -3.50 11.71
C SER A 70 -2.77 -3.20 11.61
N ARG A 71 -1.98 -3.61 12.63
CA ARG A 71 -0.55 -3.31 12.74
C ARG A 71 0.28 -4.00 11.65
N ILE A 72 -0.31 -4.98 10.96
CA ILE A 72 0.26 -5.63 9.78
C ILE A 72 0.46 -4.60 8.64
N VAL A 73 -0.28 -3.48 8.64
CA VAL A 73 -0.15 -2.42 7.66
C VAL A 73 -0.19 -1.04 8.33
N GLN A 74 0.98 -0.51 8.69
CA GLN A 74 1.12 0.93 8.97
C GLN A 74 1.09 1.67 7.62
N PHE A 75 -0.03 2.33 7.33
CA PHE A 75 -0.24 3.15 6.12
C PHE A 75 0.43 4.53 6.25
N ASP A 76 1.69 4.56 6.67
CA ASP A 76 2.47 5.78 6.79
C ASP A 76 3.04 6.20 5.42
N ALA A 77 2.91 7.48 5.08
CA ALA A 77 3.43 8.12 3.87
C ALA A 77 4.92 7.82 3.57
N LEU A 78 5.72 7.55 4.60
CA LEU A 78 7.15 7.29 4.55
C LEU A 78 7.48 5.80 4.37
N THR A 79 6.58 4.88 4.72
CA THR A 79 6.74 3.42 4.60
C THR A 79 5.77 2.79 3.58
N ASN A 80 5.06 3.64 2.83
CA ASN A 80 4.02 3.27 1.87
C ASN A 80 4.48 2.18 0.89
N PRO A 81 3.71 1.09 0.77
CA PRO A 81 4.02 0.03 -0.17
C PRO A 81 3.49 0.36 -1.57
N GLU A 82 4.21 1.23 -2.27
CA GLU A 82 4.07 1.38 -3.72
C GLU A 82 4.25 0.00 -4.38
N GLY A 83 3.40 -0.32 -5.37
CA GLY A 83 3.47 -1.60 -6.08
C GLY A 83 3.07 -2.84 -5.24
N SER A 84 2.15 -2.70 -4.29
CA SER A 84 1.69 -3.81 -3.44
C SER A 84 0.22 -4.14 -3.62
N LEU A 85 -0.17 -5.31 -3.11
CA LEU A 85 -1.56 -5.74 -3.02
C LEU A 85 -1.98 -5.74 -1.55
N LEU A 86 -3.12 -5.12 -1.27
CA LEU A 86 -3.73 -5.08 0.04
C LEU A 86 -5.05 -5.85 -0.04
N LEU A 87 -5.13 -6.99 0.65
CA LEU A 87 -6.41 -7.66 0.85
C LEU A 87 -7.07 -7.03 2.08
N ILE A 88 -8.29 -6.53 1.90
CA ILE A 88 -9.06 -5.89 2.96
C ILE A 88 -10.36 -6.65 3.13
N ASP A 89 -10.62 -7.07 4.37
CA ASP A 89 -11.88 -7.66 4.79
C ASP A 89 -12.34 -6.95 6.06
N ALA A 90 -13.33 -6.08 5.94
CA ALA A 90 -13.85 -5.34 7.10
C ALA A 90 -14.67 -6.22 8.06
N THR A 91 -15.02 -7.45 7.66
CA THR A 91 -15.86 -8.38 8.42
C THR A 91 -15.04 -9.40 9.22
N THR A 92 -13.86 -9.78 8.72
CA THR A 92 -13.04 -10.86 9.28
C THR A 92 -11.64 -10.37 9.63
N ALA A 93 -11.22 -10.59 10.88
CA ALA A 93 -9.85 -10.33 11.29
C ALA A 93 -8.91 -11.45 10.78
N PRO A 94 -7.70 -11.13 10.29
CA PRO A 94 -7.08 -9.82 10.31
C PRO A 94 -7.52 -8.95 9.13
N TYR A 95 -8.11 -7.79 9.42
CA TYR A 95 -8.88 -7.01 8.45
C TYR A 95 -8.08 -6.50 7.24
N VAL A 96 -6.75 -6.51 7.34
CA VAL A 96 -5.85 -6.09 6.27
C VAL A 96 -4.68 -7.07 6.17
N HIS A 97 -4.46 -7.62 4.99
CA HIS A 97 -3.25 -8.36 4.64
C HIS A 97 -2.49 -7.61 3.54
N LYS A 98 -1.18 -7.56 3.67
CA LYS A 98 -0.29 -6.96 2.67
C LYS A 98 0.51 -8.03 1.95
N TYR A 99 0.57 -7.93 0.63
CA TYR A 99 1.39 -8.76 -0.24
C TYR A 99 2.27 -7.87 -1.11
N THR A 100 3.55 -8.19 -1.19
CA THR A 100 4.52 -7.41 -1.99
C THR A 100 4.54 -7.81 -3.46
N ASN A 101 3.91 -8.93 -3.82
CA ASN A 101 3.74 -9.35 -5.20
C ASN A 101 2.51 -10.27 -5.34
N VAL A 102 2.13 -10.51 -6.59
CA VAL A 102 0.96 -11.34 -6.94
C VAL A 102 1.17 -12.80 -6.54
N GLU A 103 2.39 -13.33 -6.61
CA GLU A 103 2.67 -14.73 -6.25
C GLU A 103 2.39 -15.02 -4.78
N LEU A 104 2.79 -14.13 -3.87
CA LEU A 104 2.52 -14.23 -2.44
C LEU A 104 1.02 -14.12 -2.14
N PHE A 105 0.30 -13.27 -2.89
CA PHE A 105 -1.16 -13.20 -2.78
C PHE A 105 -1.81 -14.52 -3.23
N LEU A 106 -1.41 -15.03 -4.41
CA LEU A 106 -1.95 -16.26 -4.99
C LEU A 106 -1.57 -17.53 -4.24
N THR A 107 -0.50 -17.52 -3.44
CA THR A 107 -0.06 -18.67 -2.62
C THR A 107 -0.41 -18.53 -1.15
N SER A 108 -1.14 -17.47 -0.80
CA SER A 108 -1.55 -17.19 0.57
C SER A 108 -2.37 -18.34 1.19
N PRO A 109 -2.15 -18.65 2.49
CA PRO A 109 -2.94 -19.65 3.22
C PRO A 109 -4.31 -19.11 3.67
N TYR A 110 -4.55 -17.81 3.52
CA TYR A 110 -5.78 -17.13 3.96
C TYR A 110 -6.91 -17.40 2.96
N GLN A 111 -8.03 -17.94 3.44
CA GLN A 111 -9.18 -18.31 2.61
C GLN A 111 -9.77 -17.08 1.91
N GLU A 112 -9.69 -15.93 2.58
CA GLU A 112 -10.12 -14.61 2.12
C GLU A 112 -9.45 -14.23 0.79
N THR A 113 -8.25 -14.73 0.48
CA THR A 113 -7.59 -14.53 -0.84
C THR A 113 -8.26 -15.28 -1.98
N ARG A 114 -9.00 -16.36 -1.68
CA ARG A 114 -9.75 -17.17 -2.66
C ARG A 114 -11.16 -16.67 -2.86
N ASP A 115 -11.67 -15.94 -1.88
CA ASP A 115 -13.04 -15.41 -1.88
C ASP A 115 -13.11 -13.98 -2.47
N VAL A 116 -11.96 -13.43 -2.91
CA VAL A 116 -11.90 -12.12 -3.57
C VAL A 116 -12.63 -12.16 -4.91
N GLU A 117 -13.71 -11.37 -4.99
CA GLU A 117 -14.45 -11.12 -6.23
C GLU A 117 -14.24 -9.70 -6.75
N ILE A 118 -13.65 -8.82 -5.94
CA ILE A 118 -13.57 -7.38 -6.18
C ILE A 118 -12.11 -6.93 -6.09
N ALA A 119 -11.67 -6.23 -7.14
CA ALA A 119 -10.37 -5.57 -7.17
C ALA A 119 -10.55 -4.07 -7.40
N THR A 120 -9.81 -3.25 -6.65
CA THR A 120 -9.69 -1.81 -6.89
C THR A 120 -8.27 -1.44 -7.28
N ILE A 121 -8.14 -0.51 -8.22
CA ILE A 121 -6.86 0.06 -8.63
C ILE A 121 -7.02 1.57 -8.51
N THR A 122 -6.62 2.11 -7.37
CA THR A 122 -6.85 3.53 -7.02
C THR A 122 -5.67 4.07 -6.22
N GLY A 123 -5.80 5.29 -5.69
CA GLY A 123 -4.74 5.98 -4.96
C GLY A 123 -4.15 7.15 -5.75
N VAL A 124 -4.08 8.31 -5.10
CA VAL A 124 -3.44 9.49 -5.68
C VAL A 124 -1.94 9.34 -5.52
N GLY A 125 -1.20 9.33 -6.63
CA GLY A 125 0.26 9.26 -6.63
C GLY A 125 0.82 8.06 -5.85
N SER A 126 0.30 6.86 -6.16
CA SER A 126 0.74 5.58 -5.60
C SER A 126 0.50 5.41 -4.10
N SER A 127 -0.53 6.06 -3.57
CA SER A 127 -0.81 6.00 -2.14
C SER A 127 -1.62 4.77 -1.71
N ALA A 128 -1.03 4.01 -0.78
CA ALA A 128 -1.64 2.84 -0.17
C ALA A 128 -2.80 3.19 0.76
N LEU A 129 -2.74 4.36 1.42
CA LEU A 129 -3.75 4.79 2.39
C LEU A 129 -5.10 5.05 1.71
N GLY A 130 -5.12 5.83 0.63
CA GLY A 130 -6.34 6.06 -0.15
C GLY A 130 -6.88 4.78 -0.78
N SER A 131 -5.99 3.93 -1.30
CA SER A 131 -6.36 2.61 -1.83
C SER A 131 -7.04 1.74 -0.77
N ALA A 132 -6.51 1.75 0.45
CA ALA A 132 -7.08 1.01 1.57
C ALA A 132 -8.41 1.58 2.03
N ALA A 133 -8.55 2.91 2.12
CA ALA A 133 -9.79 3.56 2.54
C ALA A 133 -10.94 3.23 1.58
N LEU A 134 -10.72 3.32 0.27
CA LEU A 134 -11.75 2.94 -0.70
C LEU A 134 -12.11 1.46 -0.61
N ALA A 135 -11.12 0.57 -0.55
CA ALA A 135 -11.37 -0.86 -0.47
C ALA A 135 -12.08 -1.25 0.84
N TRP A 136 -11.81 -0.53 1.93
CA TRP A 136 -12.52 -0.67 3.20
C TRP A 136 -14.00 -0.33 3.08
N ASP A 137 -14.33 0.83 2.49
CA ASP A 137 -15.72 1.25 2.29
C ASP A 137 -16.50 0.25 1.41
N ILE A 138 -15.85 -0.26 0.36
CA ILE A 138 -16.44 -1.30 -0.50
C ILE A 138 -16.63 -2.60 0.26
N SER A 139 -15.63 -3.01 1.07
CA SER A 139 -15.71 -4.23 1.88
C SER A 139 -16.83 -4.15 2.90
N LEU A 140 -17.01 -3.00 3.57
CA LEU A 140 -18.13 -2.74 4.46
C LEU A 140 -19.47 -2.78 3.74
N ALA A 141 -19.58 -2.14 2.57
CA ALA A 141 -20.83 -2.03 1.84
C ALA A 141 -21.30 -3.37 1.26
N LEU A 142 -20.36 -4.24 0.90
CA LEU A 142 -20.64 -5.50 0.22
C LEU A 142 -20.44 -6.74 1.11
N GLU A 143 -19.94 -6.54 2.34
CA GLU A 143 -19.61 -7.61 3.29
C GLU A 143 -18.72 -8.69 2.66
N LYS A 144 -17.74 -8.26 1.87
CA LYS A 144 -16.86 -9.13 1.08
C LYS A 144 -15.41 -8.66 1.12
N PRO A 145 -14.44 -9.58 0.97
CA PRO A 145 -13.04 -9.21 0.83
C PRO A 145 -12.79 -8.48 -0.50
N VAL A 146 -11.96 -7.44 -0.45
CA VAL A 146 -11.57 -6.60 -1.58
C VAL A 146 -10.05 -6.58 -1.69
N VAL A 147 -9.52 -6.76 -2.89
CA VAL A 147 -8.08 -6.55 -3.14
C VAL A 147 -7.85 -5.14 -3.69
N ALA A 148 -7.13 -4.31 -2.95
CA ALA A 148 -6.65 -3.01 -3.42
C ALA A 148 -5.25 -3.17 -4.00
N ILE A 149 -5.08 -2.84 -5.27
CA ILE A 149 -3.79 -2.84 -5.96
C ILE A 149 -3.26 -1.41 -5.90
N VAL A 150 -2.17 -1.21 -5.18
CA VAL A 150 -1.49 0.08 -5.04
C VAL A 150 -0.54 0.24 -6.24
N PRO A 151 -0.75 1.22 -7.14
CA PRO A 151 0.18 1.47 -8.23
C PRO A 151 1.59 1.74 -7.71
N GLY A 152 2.62 1.33 -8.46
CA GLY A 152 4.03 1.60 -8.19
C GLY A 152 4.57 2.64 -9.14
#